data_AF-A0A444ITT1-F1
#
_entry.id   AF-A0A444ITT1-F1
#
_cell.length_a   1.000
_cell.length_b   1.000
_cell.length_c   1.000
_cell.angle_alpha   90.00
_cell.angle_beta   90.00
_cell.angle_gamma   90.00
#
_symmetry.space_group_name_H-M   'P 1'
#
loop_
_entity.id
_entity.type
_entity.pdbx_description
1 polymer ?
#
loop_
_entity_poly.entity_id
_entity_poly.type
_entity_poly.pdbx_seq_one_letter_code
_entity_poly.pdbx_strand_id
1 'polypeptide(L)'
;MKEKLLETASKINQPSPSALDEFSQKHEKLALQGNHLIAQRSDFEKLVGPGNQAMAEDNNRNFAKFMVSLFADFNPTVLVETVLWVFRAYRSHGFQTTYWAANINIWLDMLREELSDETFAAISPFYNWIIVNIPVFVKLTDEAIAESVKTDEPDH
;
A
#
# COMPACT_ATOMS: atom_id res chain seq x y z
N MET A 1 9.45 12.74 11.39
CA MET A 1 9.37 11.40 10.72
C MET A 1 8.63 11.46 9.40
N LYS A 2 7.44 12.06 9.34
CA LYS A 2 6.70 12.29 8.09
C LYS A 2 7.48 13.10 7.04
N GLU A 3 8.20 14.14 7.45
CA GLU A 3 9.08 14.92 6.54
C GLU A 3 10.12 14.06 5.82
N LYS A 4 10.71 13.08 6.53
CA LYS A 4 11.67 12.13 5.93
C LYS A 4 10.99 11.21 4.92
N LEU A 5 9.72 10.86 5.13
CA LEU A 5 8.95 10.11 4.13
C LEU A 5 8.77 10.96 2.87
N LEU A 6 8.37 12.23 3.00
CA LEU A 6 8.22 13.14 1.88
C LEU A 6 9.55 13.34 1.13
N GLU A 7 10.64 13.55 1.86
CA GLU A 7 11.98 13.76 1.31
C GLU A 7 12.51 12.52 0.57
N THR A 8 12.22 11.31 1.06
CA THR A 8 12.67 10.08 0.39
C THR A 8 11.75 9.65 -0.74
N ALA A 9 10.44 9.91 -0.63
CA ALA A 9 9.48 9.67 -1.71
C ALA A 9 9.74 10.60 -2.90
N SER A 10 10.16 11.85 -2.68
CA SER A 10 10.47 12.78 -3.77
C SER A 10 11.67 12.37 -4.63
N LYS A 11 12.45 11.37 -4.19
CA LYS A 11 13.58 10.80 -4.93
C LYS A 11 13.16 9.67 -5.87
N ILE A 12 11.89 9.24 -5.83
CA ILE A 12 11.34 8.26 -6.76
C ILE A 12 11.06 8.95 -8.09
N ASN A 13 11.44 8.31 -9.20
CA ASN A 13 11.17 8.85 -10.52
C ASN A 13 9.76 8.46 -10.96
N GLN A 14 9.06 9.40 -11.61
CA GLN A 14 7.81 9.07 -12.29
C GLN A 14 8.08 8.03 -13.39
N PRO A 15 7.25 6.97 -13.50
CA PRO A 15 7.40 5.98 -14.57
C PRO A 15 7.24 6.60 -15.96
N SER A 16 7.82 5.94 -16.96
CA SER A 16 7.62 6.34 -18.36
C SER A 16 6.16 6.15 -18.78
N PRO A 17 5.69 6.84 -19.83
CA PRO A 17 4.35 6.61 -20.39
C PRO A 17 4.12 5.16 -20.85
N SER A 18 5.17 4.48 -21.36
CA SER A 18 5.09 3.06 -21.73
C SER A 18 4.86 2.15 -20.53
N ALA A 19 5.58 2.39 -19.42
CA ALA A 19 5.40 1.64 -18.19
C ALA A 19 4.02 1.86 -17.57
N LEU A 20 3.54 3.11 -17.59
CA LEU A 20 2.18 3.45 -17.18
C LEU A 20 1.13 2.70 -18.02
N ASP A 21 1.26 2.71 -19.35
CA ASP A 21 0.32 2.06 -20.25
C ASP A 21 0.27 0.54 -20.01
N GLU A 22 1.43 -0.13 -19.93
CA GLU A 22 1.48 -1.56 -19.65
C GLU A 22 0.84 -1.90 -18.30
N PHE A 23 1.19 -1.18 -17.24
CA PHE A 23 0.62 -1.40 -15.92
C PHE A 23 -0.90 -1.15 -15.95
N SER A 24 -1.35 -0.06 -16.58
CA SER A 24 -2.77 0.30 -16.68
C SER A 24 -3.60 -0.76 -17.40
N GLN A 25 -3.05 -1.40 -18.43
CA GLN A 25 -3.74 -2.49 -19.13
C GLN A 25 -3.88 -3.77 -18.29
N LYS A 26 -2.97 -3.97 -17.32
CA LYS A 26 -2.89 -5.20 -16.51
C LYS A 26 -3.41 -5.05 -15.07
N HIS A 27 -3.59 -3.82 -14.57
CA HIS A 27 -3.81 -3.56 -13.14
C HIS A 27 -5.01 -4.30 -12.54
N GLU A 28 -6.11 -4.46 -13.28
CA GLU A 28 -7.28 -5.21 -12.79
C GLU A 28 -6.99 -6.70 -12.65
N LYS A 29 -6.32 -7.31 -13.63
CA LYS A 29 -5.89 -8.71 -13.58
C LYS A 29 -4.93 -8.92 -12.40
N LEU A 30 -3.97 -8.01 -12.23
CA LEU A 30 -3.00 -8.05 -11.13
C LEU A 30 -3.71 -7.95 -9.77
N ALA A 31 -4.70 -7.06 -9.62
CA ALA A 31 -5.46 -6.95 -8.36
C ALA A 31 -6.21 -8.26 -8.03
N LEU A 32 -6.82 -8.90 -9.02
CA LEU A 32 -7.51 -10.19 -8.84
C LEU A 32 -6.54 -11.31 -8.45
N GLN A 33 -5.37 -11.36 -9.10
CA GLN A 33 -4.32 -12.33 -8.77
C GLN A 33 -3.74 -12.09 -7.38
N GLY A 34 -3.49 -10.83 -7.00
CA GLY A 34 -3.07 -10.44 -5.66
C GLY A 34 -4.08 -10.89 -4.59
N ASN A 35 -5.38 -10.71 -4.84
CA ASN A 35 -6.45 -11.19 -3.96
C ASN A 35 -6.42 -12.71 -3.77
N HIS A 36 -6.26 -13.45 -4.88
CA HIS A 36 -6.17 -14.90 -4.83
C HIS A 36 -4.97 -15.36 -4.00
N LEU A 37 -3.80 -14.77 -4.22
CA LEU A 37 -2.55 -15.12 -3.54
C LEU A 37 -2.58 -14.80 -2.04
N ILE A 38 -3.07 -13.62 -1.64
CA ILE A 38 -3.14 -13.27 -0.21
C ILE A 38 -4.16 -14.14 0.54
N ALA A 39 -5.30 -14.47 -0.10
CA ALA A 39 -6.34 -15.30 0.49
C ALA A 39 -5.93 -16.76 0.70
N GLN A 40 -4.94 -17.26 -0.06
CA GLN A 40 -4.38 -18.60 0.09
C GLN A 40 -3.44 -18.76 1.29
N ARG A 41 -3.05 -17.65 1.93
CA ARG A 41 -2.16 -17.73 3.09
C ARG A 41 -2.88 -18.38 4.28
N SER A 42 -2.21 -19.32 4.92
CA SER A 42 -2.73 -19.99 6.14
C SER A 42 -3.00 -19.03 7.31
N ASP A 43 -2.36 -17.86 7.32
CA ASP A 43 -2.55 -16.80 8.32
C ASP A 43 -3.46 -15.66 7.85
N PHE A 44 -4.15 -15.78 6.71
CA PHE A 44 -4.94 -14.69 6.12
C PHE A 44 -5.91 -14.04 7.11
N GLU A 45 -6.75 -14.83 7.78
CA GLU A 45 -7.72 -14.29 8.75
C GLU A 45 -7.03 -13.58 9.93
N LYS A 46 -5.85 -14.04 10.34
CA LYS A 46 -5.04 -13.36 11.36
C LYS A 46 -4.49 -12.03 10.86
N LEU A 47 -4.19 -11.92 9.56
CA LEU A 47 -3.65 -10.70 8.96
C LEU A 47 -4.72 -9.61 8.81
N VAL A 48 -5.92 -9.98 8.36
CA VAL A 48 -6.97 -8.99 8.03
C VAL A 48 -8.04 -8.85 9.10
N GLY A 49 -8.16 -9.80 10.02
CA GLY A 49 -9.24 -9.89 11.00
C GLY A 49 -10.45 -10.69 10.47
N PRO A 50 -11.22 -11.34 11.35
CA PRO A 50 -12.37 -12.15 10.95
C PRO A 50 -13.40 -11.34 10.14
N GLY A 51 -13.88 -11.91 9.03
CA GLY A 51 -14.92 -11.29 8.18
C GLY A 51 -14.44 -10.16 7.25
N ASN A 52 -13.16 -9.80 7.25
CA ASN A 52 -12.63 -8.69 6.46
C ASN A 52 -12.14 -9.05 5.05
N GLN A 53 -12.48 -10.24 4.54
CA GLN A 53 -12.02 -10.67 3.21
C GLN A 53 -12.43 -9.69 2.10
N ALA A 54 -13.71 -9.32 2.03
CA ALA A 54 -14.19 -8.39 1.00
C ALA A 54 -13.47 -7.03 1.07
N MET A 55 -13.19 -6.54 2.28
CA MET A 55 -12.44 -5.30 2.50
C MET A 55 -10.97 -5.42 2.04
N ALA A 56 -10.33 -6.57 2.27
CA ALA A 56 -8.97 -6.83 1.76
C ALA A 56 -8.95 -6.87 0.23
N GLU A 57 -9.99 -7.45 -0.39
CA GLU A 57 -10.13 -7.49 -1.84
C GLU A 57 -10.36 -6.09 -2.44
N ASP A 58 -11.18 -5.26 -1.79
CA ASP A 58 -11.38 -3.86 -2.14
C ASP A 58 -10.08 -3.06 -1.99
N ASN A 59 -9.30 -3.33 -0.94
CA ASN A 59 -8.00 -2.69 -0.75
C ASN A 59 -7.07 -2.90 -1.95
N ASN A 60 -6.95 -4.13 -2.43
CA ASN A 60 -6.10 -4.43 -3.59
C ASN A 60 -6.63 -3.82 -4.89
N ARG A 61 -7.94 -3.83 -5.11
CA ARG A 61 -8.56 -3.13 -6.25
C ARG A 61 -8.26 -1.63 -6.21
N ASN A 62 -8.46 -1.01 -5.05
CA ASN A 62 -8.22 0.42 -4.86
C ASN A 62 -6.75 0.77 -4.95
N PHE A 63 -5.86 -0.08 -4.43
CA PHE A 63 -4.42 0.11 -4.54
C PHE A 63 -3.95 0.07 -5.99
N ALA A 64 -4.42 -0.89 -6.79
CA ALA A 64 -4.10 -0.97 -8.22
C ALA A 64 -4.51 0.31 -8.98
N LYS A 65 -5.74 0.79 -8.74
CA LYS A 65 -6.26 2.04 -9.33
C LYS A 65 -5.46 3.27 -8.86
N PHE A 66 -5.15 3.32 -7.57
CA PHE A 66 -4.34 4.39 -7.00
C PHE A 66 -2.95 4.44 -7.66
N MET A 67 -2.30 3.29 -7.86
CA MET A 67 -0.99 3.22 -8.49
C MET A 67 -1.05 3.68 -9.95
N VAL A 68 -2.10 3.35 -10.71
CA VAL A 68 -2.32 3.92 -12.07
C VAL A 68 -2.34 5.45 -12.03
N SER A 69 -3.16 6.03 -11.15
CA SER A 69 -3.25 7.50 -11.03
C SER A 69 -1.93 8.13 -10.55
N LEU A 70 -1.25 7.49 -9.61
CA LEU A 70 0.02 7.97 -9.07
C LEU A 70 1.14 7.92 -10.12
N PHE A 71 1.16 6.92 -10.99
CA PHE A 71 2.16 6.82 -12.07
C PHE A 71 1.91 7.83 -13.18
N ALA A 72 0.65 8.22 -13.41
CA ALA A 72 0.29 9.22 -14.41
C ALA A 72 0.71 10.65 -14.01
N ASP A 73 0.59 10.99 -12.73
CA ASP A 73 0.95 12.31 -12.18
C ASP A 73 1.57 12.14 -10.79
N PHE A 74 2.88 11.86 -10.75
CA PHE A 74 3.53 11.48 -9.50
C PHE A 74 3.68 12.68 -8.57
N ASN A 75 3.04 12.58 -7.41
CA ASN A 75 3.19 13.51 -6.32
C ASN A 75 3.59 12.77 -5.02
N PRO A 76 4.77 13.04 -4.43
CA PRO A 76 5.23 12.35 -3.23
C PRO A 76 4.34 12.61 -2.01
N THR A 77 3.72 13.78 -1.92
CA THR A 77 2.75 14.08 -0.85
C THR A 77 1.52 13.20 -0.98
N VAL A 78 0.99 13.05 -2.19
CA VAL A 78 -0.17 12.16 -2.44
C VAL A 78 0.16 10.72 -2.06
N LEU A 79 1.35 10.21 -2.40
CA LEU A 79 1.80 8.88 -1.97
C LEU A 79 1.84 8.76 -0.44
N VAL A 80 2.55 9.66 0.24
CA VAL A 80 2.75 9.58 1.70
C VAL A 80 1.43 9.69 2.46
N GLU A 81 0.59 10.66 2.12
CA GLU A 81 -0.68 10.88 2.81
C GLU A 81 -1.65 9.72 2.58
N THR A 82 -1.71 9.19 1.36
CA THR A 82 -2.60 8.06 1.03
C THR A 82 -2.19 6.80 1.78
N VAL A 83 -0.89 6.46 1.81
CA VAL A 83 -0.42 5.28 2.55
C VAL A 83 -0.65 5.44 4.06
N LEU A 84 -0.41 6.62 4.61
CA LEU A 84 -0.72 6.91 6.02
C LEU A 84 -2.21 6.74 6.33
N TRP A 85 -3.09 7.24 5.45
CA TRP A 85 -4.53 7.09 5.61
C TRP A 85 -4.97 5.62 5.54
N VAL A 86 -4.48 4.85 4.57
CA VAL A 86 -4.76 3.41 4.43
C VAL A 86 -4.33 2.65 5.69
N PHE A 87 -3.12 2.90 6.19
CA PHE A 87 -2.64 2.24 7.41
C PHE A 87 -3.54 2.53 8.61
N ARG A 88 -4.04 3.75 8.78
CA ARG A 88 -4.99 4.07 9.87
C ARG A 88 -6.34 3.39 9.67
N ALA A 89 -6.95 3.58 8.50
CA ALA A 89 -8.32 3.14 8.23
C ALA A 89 -8.48 1.63 8.35
N TYR A 90 -7.54 0.85 7.82
CA TYR A 90 -7.65 -0.61 7.85
C TYR A 90 -7.31 -1.20 9.22
N ARG A 91 -6.42 -0.55 9.97
CA ARG A 91 -6.11 -0.96 11.35
C ARG A 91 -7.30 -0.77 12.29
N SER A 92 -8.12 0.28 12.12
CA SER A 92 -9.36 0.41 12.89
C SER A 92 -10.39 -0.70 12.58
N HIS A 93 -10.22 -1.41 11.47
CA HIS A 93 -11.02 -2.58 11.11
C HIS A 93 -10.37 -3.92 11.50
N GLY A 94 -9.22 -3.93 12.18
CA GLY A 94 -8.59 -5.15 12.68
C GLY A 94 -7.44 -5.70 11.84
N PHE A 95 -7.04 -5.01 10.77
CA PHE A 95 -5.87 -5.40 9.99
C PHE A 95 -4.59 -5.27 10.82
N GLN A 96 -3.75 -6.30 10.76
CA GLN A 96 -2.47 -6.35 11.46
C GLN A 96 -1.38 -5.65 10.65
N THR A 97 -0.36 -5.12 11.32
CA THR A 97 0.75 -4.44 10.65
C THR A 97 1.54 -5.37 9.72
N THR A 98 1.57 -6.66 10.02
CA THR A 98 2.19 -7.71 9.19
C THR A 98 1.47 -7.95 7.87
N TYR A 99 0.17 -7.58 7.76
CA TYR A 99 -0.57 -7.66 6.49
C TYR A 99 0.10 -6.83 5.39
N TRP A 100 0.57 -5.63 5.71
CA TRP A 100 1.17 -4.73 4.73
C TRP A 100 2.42 -5.34 4.09
N ALA A 101 3.29 -5.92 4.92
CA ALA A 101 4.46 -6.61 4.42
C ALA A 101 4.07 -7.83 3.58
N ALA A 102 3.11 -8.65 4.04
CA ALA A 102 2.66 -9.82 3.28
C ALA A 102 2.07 -9.44 1.91
N ASN A 103 1.17 -8.46 1.89
CA ASN A 103 0.45 -8.05 0.68
C ASN A 103 1.36 -7.33 -0.33
N ILE A 104 2.22 -6.41 0.12
CA ILE A 104 3.07 -5.65 -0.82
C ILE A 104 4.20 -6.52 -1.39
N ASN A 105 4.70 -7.51 -0.64
CA ASN A 105 5.64 -8.49 -1.22
C ASN A 105 4.98 -9.35 -2.30
N ILE A 106 3.74 -9.81 -2.09
CA ILE A 106 2.97 -10.52 -3.11
C ILE A 106 2.81 -9.67 -4.38
N TRP A 107 2.52 -8.37 -4.22
CA TRP A 107 2.49 -7.44 -5.35
C TRP A 107 3.86 -7.40 -6.06
N LEU A 108 4.95 -7.21 -5.32
CA LEU A 108 6.27 -7.09 -5.92
C LEU A 108 6.70 -8.34 -6.69
N ASP A 109 6.41 -9.54 -6.17
CA ASP A 109 6.71 -10.81 -6.83
C ASP A 109 5.87 -10.98 -8.10
N MET A 110 4.56 -10.75 -8.01
CA MET A 110 3.64 -10.82 -9.15
C MET A 110 4.01 -9.84 -10.26
N LEU A 111 4.39 -8.60 -9.92
CA LEU A 111 4.77 -7.59 -10.90
C LEU A 111 6.03 -7.96 -11.66
N ARG A 112 6.97 -8.67 -11.02
CA ARG A 112 8.18 -9.17 -11.67
C ARG A 112 7.87 -10.25 -12.71
N GLU A 113 6.86 -11.07 -12.46
CA GLU A 113 6.47 -12.17 -13.34
C GLU A 113 5.60 -11.70 -14.51
N GLU A 114 4.72 -10.72 -14.26
CA GLU A 114 3.66 -10.34 -15.20
C GLU A 114 3.99 -9.13 -16.08
N LEU A 115 5.01 -8.33 -15.73
CA LEU A 115 5.39 -7.12 -16.46
C LEU A 115 6.69 -7.32 -17.23
N SER A 116 6.91 -6.49 -18.25
CA SER A 116 8.23 -6.38 -18.86
C SER A 116 9.28 -5.91 -17.83
N ASP A 117 10.54 -6.29 -18.05
CA ASP A 117 11.66 -5.85 -17.20
C ASP A 117 11.75 -4.32 -17.11
N GLU A 118 11.46 -3.62 -18.21
CA GLU A 118 11.46 -2.16 -18.27
C GLU A 118 10.38 -1.57 -17.34
N THR A 119 9.14 -2.04 -17.47
CA THR A 119 8.04 -1.57 -16.63
C THR A 119 8.26 -1.94 -15.17
N PHE A 120 8.69 -3.17 -14.88
CA PHE A 120 8.99 -3.59 -13.52
C PHE A 120 10.10 -2.73 -12.89
N ALA A 121 11.18 -2.46 -13.62
CA ALA A 121 12.25 -1.59 -13.15
C ALA A 121 11.77 -0.15 -12.89
N ALA A 122 10.83 0.36 -13.71
CA ALA A 122 10.27 1.70 -13.54
C ALA A 122 9.33 1.82 -12.32
N ILE A 123 8.52 0.80 -12.02
CA ILE A 123 7.48 0.90 -10.98
C ILE A 123 7.87 0.26 -9.64
N SER A 124 8.75 -0.75 -9.63
CA SER A 124 9.17 -1.42 -8.39
C SER A 124 9.77 -0.48 -7.31
N PRO A 125 10.40 0.67 -7.63
CA PRO A 125 10.84 1.62 -6.61
C PRO A 125 9.72 2.10 -5.68
N PHE A 126 8.49 2.24 -6.18
CA PHE A 126 7.34 2.64 -5.35
C PHE A 126 7.02 1.58 -4.30
N TYR A 127 6.93 0.32 -4.72
CA TYR A 127 6.65 -0.81 -3.83
C TYR A 127 7.77 -1.02 -2.81
N ASN A 128 9.02 -1.02 -3.27
CA ASN A 128 10.20 -1.12 -2.41
C ASN A 128 10.24 0.01 -1.38
N TRP A 129 9.94 1.24 -1.80
CA TRP A 129 9.91 2.38 -0.89
C TRP A 129 8.83 2.22 0.18
N ILE A 130 7.62 1.73 -0.17
CA ILE A 130 6.59 1.45 0.83
C ILE A 130 7.08 0.37 1.81
N ILE A 131 7.60 -0.75 1.31
CA ILE A 131 8.10 -1.88 2.14
C ILE A 131 9.14 -1.40 3.16
N VAL A 132 10.17 -0.67 2.70
CA VAL A 132 11.24 -0.15 3.58
C VAL A 132 10.69 0.79 4.65
N ASN A 133 9.62 1.52 4.35
CA ASN A 133 9.04 2.50 5.27
C ASN A 133 7.86 1.98 6.09
N ILE A 134 7.47 0.69 5.97
CA ILE A 134 6.39 0.09 6.80
C ILE A 134 6.58 0.41 8.30
N PRO A 135 7.77 0.22 8.92
CA PRO A 135 7.92 0.51 10.34
C PRO A 135 7.67 1.98 10.70
N VAL A 136 7.99 2.91 9.80
CA VAL A 136 7.75 4.35 9.99
C VAL A 136 6.27 4.68 9.87
N PHE A 137 5.57 4.09 8.90
CA PHE A 137 4.12 4.23 8.77
C PHE A 137 3.38 3.70 9.99
N VAL A 138 3.76 2.51 10.48
CA VAL A 138 3.19 1.94 11.70
C VAL A 138 3.36 2.91 12.87
N LYS A 139 4.59 3.38 13.11
CA LYS A 139 4.87 4.30 14.21
C LYS A 139 4.06 5.60 14.12
N LEU A 140 4.03 6.25 12.96
CA LEU A 140 3.28 7.50 12.76
C LEU A 140 1.77 7.33 12.92
N THR A 141 1.25 6.15 12.57
CA THR A 141 -0.19 5.87 12.72
C THR A 141 -0.56 5.45 14.14
N ASP A 142 0.34 4.80 14.89
CA ASP A 142 0.18 4.56 16.33
C ASP A 142 0.12 5.86 17.12
N GLU A 143 1.03 6.80 16.85
CA GLU A 143 1.08 8.11 17.50
C GLU A 143 -0.23 8.89 17.27
N ALA A 144 -0.72 8.93 16.02
CA ALA A 144 -1.97 9.62 15.68
C ALA A 144 -3.21 8.99 16.35
N ILE A 145 -3.28 7.66 16.46
CA ILE A 145 -4.36 6.97 17.16
C ILE A 145 -4.31 7.31 18.66
N ALA A 146 -3.12 7.25 19.27
CA ALA A 146 -2.95 7.57 20.69
C ALA A 146 -3.33 9.02 21.03
N GLU A 147 -3.05 9.97 20.13
CA GLU A 147 -3.47 11.36 20.28
C GLU A 147 -4.99 11.52 20.22
N SER A 148 -5.67 10.83 19.28
CA SER A 148 -7.14 10.90 19.17
C SER A 148 -7.87 10.34 20.40
N VAL A 149 -7.33 9.28 21.02
CA VAL A 149 -7.93 8.70 22.24
C VAL A 149 -7.82 9.66 23.43
N LYS A 150 -6.71 10.40 23.55
CA LYS A 150 -6.50 11.37 24.63
C LYS A 150 -7.42 12.59 24.54
N THR A 151 -7.84 12.97 23.34
CA THR A 151 -8.77 14.11 23.15
C THR A 151 -10.23 13.75 23.40
N ASP A 152 -10.57 12.46 23.42
CA ASP A 152 -11.93 11.95 23.63
C ASP A 152 -12.20 11.51 25.09
N GLU A 153 -11.20 11.58 25.99
CA GLU A 153 -11.43 11.38 27.42
C GLU A 153 -12.14 12.62 28.01
N PRO A 154 -13.32 12.48 28.64
CA PRO A 154 -13.97 13.60 29.29
C PRO A 154 -13.15 14.03 30.51
N ASP A 155 -12.81 15.32 30.59
CA ASP A 155 -12.23 15.92 31.80
C ASP A 155 -13.10 15.54 33.01
N HIS A 156 -12.55 14.71 33.90
CA HIS A 156 -13.14 14.34 35.18
C HIS A 156 -12.88 15.40 36.24
#